data_AF-A0A0J6NYM9-F1
#
_entry.id   AF-A0A0J6NYM9-F1
#
_cell.length_a   1.000
_cell.length_b   1.000
_cell.length_c   1.000
_cell.angle_alpha   90.00
_cell.angle_beta   90.00
_cell.angle_gamma   90.00
#
_symmetry.space_group_name_H-M   'P 1'
#
loop_
_entity.id
_entity.type
_entity.pdbx_description
1 polymer ?
#
loop_
_entity_poly.entity_id
_entity_poly.type
_entity_poly.pdbx_seq_one_letter_code
_entity_poly.pdbx_strand_id
1 'polypeptide(L)'
;MRKVILTIVCLLLLIISYSNFEKNDETKQKEIKEKTEKPSAPSWIDKQTNDSFYHLVLGDSLAKGYGSTQGGFAELASRQLEEQIHKPITVENLGVNGLTTDRLAKKVQSEEVQQKIREANIITINIGGNNLFRLNRDVGVIDGIKMLNKEKARFETDVKNIVKTVRDQNPNALLILSELYNPLQLDDSIASYADMFLDGWNDSVHAISKANQPSIVLPIRKLISNDKKDLLFDQVHPNDNGYAIIANTFTKQVLSYKY
;
A
#
# COMPACT_ATOMS: atom_id res chain seq x y z
N MET A 1 -38.92 -52.92 31.39
CA MET A 1 -39.64 -52.16 30.34
C MET A 1 -39.37 -50.65 30.35
N ARG A 2 -39.59 -49.91 31.45
CA ARG A 2 -39.33 -48.45 31.52
C ARG A 2 -37.92 -47.99 31.10
N LYS A 3 -36.86 -48.71 31.50
CA LYS A 3 -35.46 -48.36 31.15
C LYS A 3 -35.14 -48.52 29.66
N VAL A 4 -35.79 -49.47 28.98
CA VAL A 4 -35.61 -49.74 27.53
C VAL A 4 -36.32 -48.68 26.69
N ILE A 5 -37.52 -48.26 27.11
CA ILE A 5 -38.26 -47.18 26.45
C ILE A 5 -37.49 -45.85 26.55
N LEU A 6 -36.89 -45.55 27.71
CA LEU A 6 -36.11 -44.32 27.90
C LEU A 6 -34.85 -44.28 27.02
N THR A 7 -34.17 -45.41 26.85
CA THR A 7 -32.98 -45.49 25.99
C THR A 7 -33.31 -45.29 24.51
N ILE A 8 -34.43 -45.85 24.04
CA ILE A 8 -34.90 -45.66 22.67
C ILE A 8 -35.25 -44.18 22.40
N VAL A 9 -35.92 -43.52 23.35
CA VAL A 9 -36.27 -42.09 23.21
C VAL A 9 -35.03 -41.20 23.16
N CYS A 10 -34.03 -41.46 24.01
CA CYS A 10 -32.77 -40.71 23.96
C CYS A 10 -32.03 -40.88 22.62
N LEU A 11 -32.05 -42.09 22.05
CA LEU A 11 -31.38 -42.37 20.77
C LEU A 11 -32.08 -41.65 19.61
N LEU A 12 -33.41 -41.61 19.62
CA LEU A 12 -34.20 -40.85 18.64
C LEU A 12 -33.94 -39.34 18.73
N LEU A 13 -33.85 -38.79 19.95
CA LEU A 13 -33.53 -37.37 20.15
C LEU A 13 -32.12 -37.01 19.66
N LEU A 14 -31.14 -37.90 19.86
CA LEU A 14 -29.79 -37.71 19.33
C LEU A 14 -29.77 -37.71 17.80
N ILE A 15 -30.51 -38.62 17.16
CA ILE A 15 -30.62 -38.65 15.69
C ILE A 15 -31.27 -37.36 15.17
N ILE A 16 -32.37 -36.91 15.77
CA ILE A 16 -33.05 -35.67 15.36
C ILE A 16 -32.14 -34.46 15.55
N SER A 17 -31.42 -34.41 16.68
CA SER A 17 -30.45 -33.34 16.95
C SER A 17 -29.31 -33.33 15.93
N TYR A 18 -28.81 -34.51 15.54
CA TYR A 18 -27.74 -34.64 14.55
C TYR A 18 -28.22 -34.25 13.14
N SER A 19 -29.39 -34.72 12.71
CA SER A 19 -29.97 -34.33 11.41
C SER A 19 -30.28 -32.83 11.30
N ASN A 20 -30.68 -32.19 12.41
CA ASN A 20 -30.89 -30.73 12.43
C ASN A 20 -29.56 -29.96 12.39
N PHE A 21 -28.50 -30.50 12.97
CA PHE A 21 -27.16 -29.91 12.91
C PHE A 21 -26.59 -29.96 11.49
N GLU A 22 -26.68 -31.11 10.80
CA GLU A 22 -26.23 -31.23 9.39
C GLU A 22 -27.01 -30.30 8.45
N LYS A 23 -28.34 -30.22 8.58
CA LYS A 23 -29.15 -29.28 7.78
C LYS A 23 -28.74 -27.82 8.00
N ASN A 24 -28.44 -27.43 9.23
CA ASN A 24 -28.01 -26.06 9.53
C ASN A 24 -26.62 -25.77 8.96
N ASP A 25 -25.70 -26.74 8.98
CA ASP A 25 -24.36 -26.57 8.41
C ASP A 25 -24.40 -26.49 6.88
N GLU A 26 -25.20 -27.34 6.22
CA GLU A 26 -25.44 -27.27 4.77
C GLU A 26 -26.07 -25.93 4.35
N THR A 27 -27.07 -25.46 5.11
CA THR A 27 -27.74 -24.17 4.82
C THR A 27 -26.76 -22.99 4.98
N LYS A 28 -25.90 -23.04 6.01
CA LYS A 28 -24.87 -22.03 6.26
C LYS A 28 -23.78 -22.04 5.18
N GLN A 29 -23.37 -23.23 4.71
CA GLN A 29 -22.44 -23.34 3.58
C GLN A 29 -23.06 -22.86 2.26
N LYS A 30 -24.37 -23.09 2.04
CA LYS A 30 -25.09 -22.58 0.88
C LYS A 30 -25.22 -21.06 0.90
N GLU A 31 -25.54 -20.45 2.04
CA GLU A 31 -25.57 -19.00 2.21
C GLU A 31 -24.18 -18.37 2.01
N ILE A 32 -23.10 -19.03 2.45
CA ILE A 32 -21.73 -18.57 2.23
C ILE A 32 -21.36 -18.65 0.74
N LYS A 33 -21.73 -19.74 0.03
CA LYS A 33 -21.50 -19.87 -1.41
C LYS A 33 -22.29 -18.85 -2.24
N GLU A 34 -23.58 -18.65 -1.96
CA GLU A 34 -24.42 -17.69 -2.69
C GLU A 34 -23.99 -16.23 -2.47
N LYS A 35 -23.38 -15.89 -1.33
CA LYS A 35 -22.85 -14.52 -1.10
C LYS A 35 -21.61 -14.19 -1.92
N THR A 36 -20.94 -15.19 -2.50
CA THR A 36 -19.72 -15.03 -3.32
C THR A 36 -19.97 -14.93 -4.83
N GLU A 37 -21.18 -15.19 -5.33
CA GLU A 37 -21.46 -15.30 -6.78
C GLU A 37 -22.32 -14.18 -7.38
N LYS A 38 -22.32 -12.97 -6.79
CA LYS A 38 -22.70 -11.78 -7.59
C LYS A 38 -21.49 -11.37 -8.43
N PRO A 39 -21.62 -11.17 -9.76
CA PRO A 39 -20.53 -10.65 -10.57
C PRO A 39 -20.12 -9.29 -9.99
N SER A 40 -18.96 -9.27 -9.35
CA SER A 40 -18.41 -8.03 -8.81
C SER A 40 -18.08 -7.14 -10.02
N ALA A 41 -18.50 -5.87 -10.00
CA ALA A 41 -18.16 -4.93 -11.08
C ALA A 41 -16.64 -4.97 -11.37
N PRO A 42 -16.22 -4.90 -12.65
CA PRO A 42 -14.81 -5.06 -13.04
C PRO A 42 -13.93 -4.02 -12.32
N SER A 43 -12.74 -4.44 -11.93
CA SER A 43 -11.72 -3.55 -11.35
C SER A 43 -11.20 -2.56 -12.39
N TRP A 44 -10.44 -1.55 -11.95
CA TRP A 44 -9.77 -0.61 -12.84
C TRP A 44 -8.92 -1.33 -13.89
N ILE A 45 -8.17 -2.36 -13.47
CA ILE A 45 -7.24 -3.05 -14.36
C ILE A 45 -7.98 -3.92 -15.39
N ASP A 46 -9.14 -4.48 -15.03
CA ASP A 46 -10.00 -5.25 -15.96
C ASP A 46 -10.61 -4.36 -17.06
N LYS A 47 -10.79 -3.06 -16.79
CA LYS A 47 -11.32 -2.09 -17.76
C LYS A 47 -10.27 -1.66 -18.80
N GLN A 48 -9.00 -1.99 -18.63
CA GLN A 48 -7.92 -1.54 -19.51
C GLN A 48 -7.79 -2.46 -20.74
N THR A 49 -7.78 -1.87 -21.93
CA THR A 49 -7.70 -2.61 -23.20
C THR A 49 -6.26 -2.80 -23.70
N ASN A 50 -5.26 -2.28 -22.99
CA ASN A 50 -3.85 -2.41 -23.38
C ASN A 50 -3.39 -3.87 -23.43
N ASP A 51 -2.55 -4.21 -24.41
CA ASP A 51 -1.91 -5.53 -24.54
C ASP A 51 -0.70 -5.69 -23.60
N SER A 52 -0.11 -4.57 -23.17
CA SER A 52 0.98 -4.49 -22.21
C SER A 52 0.84 -3.23 -21.36
N PHE A 53 1.45 -3.22 -20.17
CA PHE A 53 1.46 -2.08 -19.28
C PHE A 53 2.87 -1.52 -19.09
N TYR A 54 2.96 -0.20 -18.94
CA TYR A 54 4.15 0.48 -18.48
C TYR A 54 3.94 1.01 -17.06
N HIS A 55 4.84 0.63 -16.15
CA HIS A 55 4.83 1.02 -14.76
C HIS A 55 6.05 1.89 -14.46
N LEU A 56 5.81 3.17 -14.23
CA LEU A 56 6.84 4.13 -13.82
C LEU A 56 6.91 4.25 -12.30
N VAL A 57 8.11 4.10 -11.73
CA VAL A 57 8.35 4.26 -10.30
C VAL A 57 9.16 5.54 -10.04
N LEU A 58 8.62 6.41 -9.19
CA LEU A 58 9.21 7.68 -8.79
C LEU A 58 9.37 7.70 -7.27
N GLY A 59 10.52 8.14 -6.76
CA GLY A 59 10.67 8.22 -5.32
C GLY A 59 12.08 8.18 -4.78
N ASP A 60 12.17 7.82 -3.51
CA ASP A 60 13.40 7.66 -2.78
C ASP A 60 13.92 6.21 -2.75
N SER A 61 14.64 5.82 -1.69
CA SER A 61 15.23 4.50 -1.51
C SER A 61 14.19 3.38 -1.41
N LEU A 62 13.01 3.64 -0.83
CA LEU A 62 11.99 2.60 -0.72
C LEU A 62 11.38 2.31 -2.11
N ALA A 63 11.09 3.35 -2.90
CA ALA A 63 10.71 3.21 -4.31
C ALA A 63 11.79 2.49 -5.13
N LYS A 64 13.07 2.83 -4.91
CA LYS A 64 14.21 2.19 -5.59
C LYS A 64 14.34 0.69 -5.27
N GLY A 65 13.80 0.24 -4.13
CA GLY A 65 13.99 -1.14 -3.66
C GLY A 65 15.30 -1.37 -2.91
N TYR A 66 15.86 -0.34 -2.26
CA TYR A 66 17.10 -0.47 -1.51
C TYR A 66 16.96 -1.49 -0.36
N GLY A 67 17.90 -2.44 -0.27
CA GLY A 67 17.82 -3.57 0.67
C GLY A 67 17.19 -4.84 0.07
N SER A 68 16.69 -4.77 -1.17
CA SER A 68 16.19 -5.93 -1.92
C SER A 68 17.22 -6.45 -2.93
N THR A 69 17.25 -7.77 -3.08
CA THR A 69 17.93 -8.44 -4.21
C THR A 69 16.99 -8.69 -5.40
N GLN A 70 15.69 -8.43 -5.21
CA GLN A 70 14.62 -8.75 -6.17
C GLN A 70 13.99 -7.52 -6.84
N GLY A 71 14.50 -6.31 -6.54
CA GLY A 71 14.06 -5.04 -7.14
C GLY A 71 13.03 -4.24 -6.32
N GLY A 72 12.74 -4.66 -5.08
CA GLY A 72 11.80 -3.98 -4.19
C GLY A 72 10.33 -4.22 -4.52
N PHE A 73 9.43 -3.51 -3.83
CA PHE A 73 7.99 -3.82 -3.90
C PHE A 73 7.35 -3.55 -5.26
N ALA A 74 7.79 -2.49 -5.96
CA ALA A 74 7.15 -2.09 -7.22
C ALA A 74 7.42 -3.11 -8.33
N GLU A 75 8.66 -3.59 -8.40
CA GLU A 75 9.09 -4.64 -9.32
C GLU A 75 8.38 -5.97 -9.01
N LEU A 76 8.39 -6.38 -7.74
CA LEU A 76 7.73 -7.62 -7.29
C LEU A 76 6.23 -7.61 -7.57
N ALA A 77 5.54 -6.51 -7.26
CA ALA A 77 4.11 -6.39 -7.52
C ALA A 77 3.80 -6.39 -9.02
N SER A 78 4.67 -5.81 -9.85
CA SER A 78 4.47 -5.81 -11.30
C SER A 78 4.55 -7.21 -11.89
N ARG A 79 5.50 -8.04 -11.43
CA ARG A 79 5.57 -9.47 -11.81
C ARG A 79 4.33 -10.23 -11.37
N GLN A 80 3.88 -10.01 -10.13
CA GLN A 80 2.65 -10.63 -9.63
C GLN A 80 1.42 -10.19 -10.43
N LEU A 81 1.33 -8.91 -10.80
CA LEU A 81 0.23 -8.41 -11.63
C LEU A 81 0.29 -9.04 -13.04
N GLU A 82 1.46 -9.09 -13.67
CA GLU A 82 1.69 -9.75 -14.96
C GLU A 82 1.18 -11.20 -14.96
N GLU A 83 1.53 -11.97 -13.93
CA GLU A 83 1.07 -13.35 -13.75
C GLU A 83 -0.46 -13.45 -13.63
N GLN A 84 -1.10 -12.50 -12.95
CA GLN A 84 -2.54 -12.53 -12.72
C GLN A 84 -3.35 -12.09 -13.95
N ILE A 85 -2.91 -11.03 -14.63
CA ILE A 85 -3.64 -10.45 -15.76
C ILE A 85 -3.19 -11.02 -17.12
N HIS A 86 -2.13 -11.82 -17.14
CA HIS A 86 -1.54 -12.43 -18.35
C HIS A 86 -1.17 -11.40 -19.42
N LYS A 87 -0.68 -10.22 -19.00
CA LYS A 87 -0.22 -9.15 -19.89
C LYS A 87 1.13 -8.63 -19.40
N PRO A 88 2.12 -8.45 -20.29
CA PRO A 88 3.44 -7.97 -19.91
C PRO A 88 3.39 -6.62 -19.18
N ILE A 89 4.19 -6.46 -18.13
CA ILE A 89 4.36 -5.18 -17.42
C ILE A 89 5.85 -4.78 -17.45
N THR A 90 6.16 -3.74 -18.21
CA THR A 90 7.51 -3.14 -18.20
C THR A 90 7.61 -2.15 -17.05
N VAL A 91 8.58 -2.36 -16.16
CA VAL A 91 8.86 -1.46 -15.04
C VAL A 91 10.05 -0.57 -15.37
N GLU A 92 9.90 0.74 -15.20
CA GLU A 92 11.03 1.66 -15.18
C GLU A 92 11.11 2.38 -13.84
N ASN A 93 12.20 2.13 -13.11
CA ASN A 93 12.38 2.64 -11.78
C ASN A 93 13.36 3.81 -11.74
N LEU A 94 12.83 5.01 -11.47
CA LEU A 94 13.59 6.25 -11.32
C LEU A 94 13.78 6.65 -9.84
N GLY A 95 13.65 5.70 -8.92
CA GLY A 95 13.89 5.88 -7.49
C GLY A 95 15.35 6.22 -7.18
N VAL A 96 15.57 7.19 -6.29
CA VAL A 96 16.91 7.68 -5.93
C VAL A 96 17.09 7.70 -4.42
N ASN A 97 18.11 7.02 -3.91
CA ASN A 97 18.41 7.02 -2.47
C ASN A 97 18.56 8.45 -1.93
N GLY A 98 17.95 8.73 -0.78
CA GLY A 98 18.01 10.04 -0.12
C GLY A 98 17.23 11.17 -0.81
N LEU A 99 16.40 10.86 -1.80
CA LEU A 99 15.57 11.87 -2.47
C LEU A 99 14.52 12.43 -1.50
N THR A 100 14.36 13.75 -1.48
CA THR A 100 13.35 14.47 -0.71
C THR A 100 12.24 14.97 -1.62
N THR A 101 11.09 15.32 -1.05
CA THR A 101 9.94 15.81 -1.81
C THR A 101 10.26 16.99 -2.72
N ASP A 102 11.01 17.98 -2.23
CA ASP A 102 11.40 19.17 -2.99
C ASP A 102 12.26 18.82 -4.22
N ARG A 103 13.12 17.80 -4.09
CA ARG A 103 13.98 17.33 -5.18
C ARG A 103 13.20 16.50 -6.19
N LEU A 104 12.26 15.67 -5.72
CA LEU A 104 11.37 14.94 -6.62
C LEU A 104 10.44 15.90 -7.38
N ALA A 105 9.90 16.92 -6.72
CA ALA A 105 9.09 17.97 -7.32
C ALA A 105 9.82 18.67 -8.47
N LYS A 106 11.12 18.92 -8.32
CA LYS A 106 11.97 19.43 -9.41
C LYS A 106 12.22 18.39 -10.50
N LYS A 107 12.51 17.13 -10.12
CA LYS A 107 12.81 16.04 -11.06
C LYS A 107 11.65 15.78 -12.03
N VAL A 108 10.41 15.79 -11.55
CA VAL A 108 9.22 15.56 -12.39
C VAL A 108 8.91 16.70 -13.38
N GLN A 109 9.58 17.84 -13.27
CA GLN A 109 9.48 18.92 -14.27
C GLN A 109 10.37 18.70 -15.48
N SER A 110 11.33 17.76 -15.42
CA SER A 110 12.20 17.51 -16.57
C SER A 110 11.44 16.83 -17.70
N GLU A 111 11.70 17.25 -18.94
CA GLU A 111 11.01 16.72 -20.12
C GLU A 111 11.15 15.19 -20.25
N GLU A 112 12.33 14.65 -19.92
CA GLU A 112 12.58 13.21 -19.91
C GLU A 112 11.61 12.47 -18.97
N VAL A 113 11.41 12.99 -17.76
CA VAL A 113 10.50 12.36 -16.78
C VAL A 113 9.05 12.59 -17.18
N GLN A 114 8.70 13.75 -17.73
CA GLN A 114 7.35 14.02 -18.22
C GLN A 114 6.95 13.10 -19.38
N GLN A 115 7.87 12.79 -20.30
CA GLN A 115 7.61 11.82 -21.37
C GLN A 115 7.26 10.45 -20.81
N LYS A 116 8.02 9.97 -19.83
CA LYS A 116 7.75 8.69 -19.14
C LYS A 116 6.41 8.72 -18.40
N ILE A 117 6.08 9.84 -17.75
CA ILE A 117 4.78 10.03 -17.09
C ILE A 117 3.64 9.91 -18.10
N ARG A 118 3.76 10.52 -19.29
CA ARG A 118 2.72 10.48 -20.34
C ARG A 118 2.44 9.06 -20.85
N GLU A 119 3.47 8.22 -20.90
CA GLU A 119 3.36 6.85 -21.42
C GLU A 119 2.86 5.83 -20.38
N ALA A 120 3.01 6.14 -19.08
CA ALA A 120 2.75 5.16 -18.02
C ALA A 120 1.26 4.84 -17.84
N ASN A 121 0.95 3.56 -17.63
CA ASN A 121 -0.37 3.10 -17.21
C ASN A 121 -0.51 3.13 -15.69
N ILE A 122 0.58 2.80 -14.98
CA ILE A 122 0.68 2.78 -13.52
C ILE A 122 1.85 3.69 -13.13
N ILE A 123 1.64 4.57 -12.16
CA ILE A 123 2.70 5.44 -11.63
C ILE A 123 2.76 5.26 -10.12
N THR A 124 3.87 4.73 -9.62
CA THR A 124 4.12 4.64 -8.19
C THR A 124 4.94 5.83 -7.72
N ILE A 125 4.50 6.48 -6.63
CA ILE A 125 5.21 7.57 -5.97
C ILE A 125 5.40 7.24 -4.50
N ASN A 126 6.65 6.96 -4.10
CA ASN A 126 7.04 6.85 -2.70
C ASN A 126 8.07 7.90 -2.35
N ILE A 127 7.71 8.87 -1.50
CA ILE A 127 8.61 9.97 -1.14
C ILE A 127 8.25 10.54 0.24
N GLY A 128 9.24 11.08 0.94
CA GLY A 128 9.03 11.93 2.12
C GLY A 128 9.77 11.49 3.36
N GLY A 129 10.20 10.23 3.45
CA GLY A 129 10.94 9.74 4.62
C GLY A 129 12.22 10.56 4.86
N ASN A 130 12.89 10.95 3.78
CA ASN A 130 14.10 11.77 3.81
C ASN A 130 13.92 13.21 4.31
N ASN A 131 12.69 13.74 4.30
CA ASN A 131 12.42 15.09 4.78
C ASN A 131 12.61 15.20 6.30
N LEU A 132 12.25 14.13 7.04
CA LEU A 132 12.38 14.08 8.49
C LEU A 132 13.85 14.05 8.95
N PHE A 133 14.76 13.50 8.13
CA PHE A 133 16.19 13.47 8.46
C PHE A 133 16.89 14.83 8.35
N ARG A 134 16.26 15.84 7.73
CA ARG A 134 16.83 17.20 7.62
C ARG A 134 16.50 18.10 8.80
N LEU A 135 15.64 17.65 9.71
CA LEU A 135 15.18 18.44 10.82
C LEU A 135 16.25 18.50 11.92
N ASN A 136 16.50 19.70 12.46
CA ASN A 136 17.42 19.87 13.58
C ASN A 136 16.84 19.22 14.84
N ARG A 137 17.58 18.28 15.43
CA ARG A 137 17.13 17.48 16.56
C ARG A 137 17.46 18.13 17.91
N ASP A 138 18.35 19.12 17.91
CA ASP A 138 18.84 19.80 19.11
C ASP A 138 18.04 21.10 19.37
N VAL A 139 16.72 20.99 19.45
CA VAL A 139 15.81 22.12 19.69
C VAL A 139 14.85 21.82 20.84
N GLY A 140 14.42 22.85 21.56
CA GLY A 140 13.39 22.71 22.60
C GLY A 140 12.05 22.27 22.00
N VAL A 141 11.20 21.63 22.82
CA VAL A 141 9.92 21.01 22.38
C VAL A 141 9.04 21.95 21.55
N ILE A 142 8.88 23.21 21.96
CA ILE A 142 8.03 24.19 21.26
C ILE A 142 8.57 24.49 19.85
N ASP A 143 9.88 24.66 19.72
CA ASP A 143 10.52 24.96 18.44
C ASP A 143 10.58 23.72 17.54
N GLY A 144 10.73 22.53 18.13
CA GLY A 144 10.57 21.25 17.45
C GLY A 144 9.19 21.10 16.80
N ILE A 145 8.11 21.36 17.55
CA ILE A 145 6.73 21.32 17.03
C ILE A 145 6.53 22.33 15.89
N LYS A 146 7.02 23.57 16.03
CA LYS A 146 6.91 24.58 14.96
C LYS A 146 7.66 24.16 13.70
N MET A 147 8.87 23.61 13.85
CA MET A 147 9.69 23.15 12.74
C MET A 147 9.01 21.97 12.03
N LEU A 148 8.45 21.03 12.77
CA LEU A 148 7.71 19.88 12.23
C LEU A 148 6.45 20.31 11.47
N ASN A 149 5.67 21.25 12.00
CA ASN A 149 4.51 21.79 11.31
C ASN A 149 4.88 22.49 9.99
N LYS A 150 6.00 23.23 10.00
CA LYS A 150 6.54 23.86 8.79
C LYS A 150 6.99 22.81 7.76
N GLU A 151 7.63 21.74 8.22
CA GLU A 151 8.07 20.65 7.33
C GLU A 151 6.88 19.87 6.77
N LYS A 152 5.84 19.62 7.58
CA LYS A 152 4.57 19.04 7.09
C LYS A 152 3.97 19.87 5.97
N ALA A 153 3.88 21.19 6.13
CA ALA A 153 3.31 22.08 5.13
C ALA A 153 4.11 22.06 3.81
N ARG A 154 5.45 21.96 3.91
CA ARG A 154 6.34 21.79 2.76
C ARG A 154 6.14 20.46 2.06
N PHE A 155 6.18 19.36 2.83
CA PHE A 155 5.89 18.02 2.33
C PHE A 155 4.57 17.99 1.56
N GLU A 156 3.49 18.50 2.16
CA GLU A 156 2.17 18.49 1.52
C GLU A 156 2.15 19.30 0.22
N THR A 157 2.80 20.46 0.21
CA THR A 157 2.90 21.33 -0.98
C THR A 157 3.70 20.64 -2.09
N ASP A 158 4.84 20.05 -1.75
CA ASP A 158 5.69 19.36 -2.72
C ASP A 158 4.99 18.12 -3.30
N VAL A 159 4.34 17.30 -2.47
CA VAL A 159 3.59 16.12 -2.95
C VAL A 159 2.41 16.55 -3.82
N LYS A 160 1.69 17.62 -3.46
CA LYS A 160 0.66 18.22 -4.32
C LYS A 160 1.22 18.65 -5.67
N ASN A 161 2.39 19.30 -5.70
CA ASN A 161 3.02 19.72 -6.94
C ASN A 161 3.48 18.53 -7.81
N ILE A 162 4.02 17.49 -7.18
CA ILE A 162 4.39 16.23 -7.87
C ILE A 162 3.15 15.61 -8.51
N VAL A 163 2.09 15.39 -7.73
CA VAL A 163 0.86 14.76 -8.20
C VAL A 163 0.16 15.62 -9.25
N LYS A 164 0.15 16.95 -9.07
CA LYS A 164 -0.38 17.89 -10.08
C LYS A 164 0.37 17.71 -11.41
N THR A 165 1.71 17.68 -11.37
CA THR A 165 2.51 17.50 -12.59
C THR A 165 2.21 16.17 -13.25
N VAL A 166 2.09 15.10 -12.46
CA VAL A 166 1.70 13.78 -12.98
C VAL A 166 0.33 13.82 -13.65
N ARG A 167 -0.66 14.48 -13.03
CA ARG A 167 -2.03 14.56 -13.56
C ARG A 167 -2.17 15.48 -14.75
N ASP A 168 -1.42 16.58 -14.79
CA ASP A 168 -1.37 17.49 -15.94
C ASP A 168 -0.83 16.75 -17.19
N GLN A 169 0.13 15.85 -17.00
CA GLN A 169 0.73 15.06 -18.08
C GLN A 169 -0.06 13.78 -18.41
N ASN A 170 -0.63 13.13 -17.40
CA ASN A 170 -1.35 11.87 -17.54
C ASN A 170 -2.52 11.77 -16.55
N PRO A 171 -3.73 12.19 -16.96
CA PRO A 171 -4.91 12.13 -16.11
C PRO A 171 -5.46 10.71 -15.89
N ASN A 172 -5.04 9.73 -16.71
CA ASN A 172 -5.65 8.40 -16.74
C ASN A 172 -4.84 7.32 -16.01
N ALA A 173 -3.54 7.54 -15.79
CA ALA A 173 -2.69 6.58 -15.10
C ALA A 173 -3.18 6.28 -13.68
N LEU A 174 -3.16 5.01 -13.29
CA LEU A 174 -3.39 4.62 -11.91
C LEU A 174 -2.21 5.10 -11.05
N LEU A 175 -2.51 6.01 -10.12
CA LEU A 175 -1.52 6.54 -9.19
C LEU A 175 -1.45 5.68 -7.93
N ILE A 176 -0.25 5.23 -7.60
CA ILE A 176 0.03 4.46 -6.39
C ILE A 176 0.85 5.35 -5.47
N LEU A 177 0.23 5.90 -4.44
CA LEU A 177 0.94 6.58 -3.37
C LEU A 177 1.23 5.60 -2.23
N SER A 178 2.13 5.96 -1.34
CA SER A 178 2.44 5.18 -0.14
C SER A 178 2.38 6.04 1.11
N GLU A 179 1.93 5.42 2.20
CA GLU A 179 2.14 5.96 3.53
C GLU A 179 3.63 6.00 3.88
N LEU A 180 3.98 6.99 4.69
CA LEU A 180 5.23 7.03 5.43
C LEU A 180 5.12 6.15 6.68
N TYR A 181 6.24 5.56 7.07
CA TYR A 181 6.36 4.74 8.28
C TYR A 181 7.64 5.10 9.04
N ASN A 182 7.64 4.85 10.34
CA ASN A 182 8.81 5.00 11.19
C ASN A 182 9.17 3.64 11.76
N PRO A 183 10.18 2.95 11.20
CA PRO A 183 10.60 1.64 11.69
C PRO A 183 11.48 1.70 12.94
N LEU A 184 11.83 2.90 13.43
CA LEU A 184 12.71 3.07 14.60
C LEU A 184 11.97 2.75 15.91
N GLN A 185 12.69 2.16 16.87
CA GLN A 185 12.12 1.80 18.17
C GLN A 185 11.88 3.03 19.07
N LEU A 186 10.87 2.95 19.93
CA LEU A 186 10.41 4.03 20.82
C LEU A 186 11.44 4.47 21.88
N ASP A 187 12.48 3.67 22.14
CA ASP A 187 13.61 4.06 23.00
C ASP A 187 14.56 5.05 22.34
N ASP A 188 14.42 5.26 21.02
CA ASP A 188 15.03 6.38 20.33
C ASP A 188 14.20 7.66 20.57
N SER A 189 14.84 8.67 21.14
CA SER A 189 14.27 10.02 21.26
C SER A 189 13.64 10.54 19.96
N ILE A 190 14.17 10.11 18.80
CA ILE A 190 13.70 10.47 17.46
C ILE A 190 12.40 9.75 17.08
N ALA A 191 12.20 8.50 17.52
CA ALA A 191 11.00 7.74 17.21
C ALA A 191 9.74 8.37 17.82
N SER A 192 9.88 8.94 19.02
CA SER A 192 8.77 9.64 19.69
C SER A 192 8.22 10.82 18.89
N TYR A 193 9.10 11.55 18.17
CA TYR A 193 8.71 12.66 17.29
C TYR A 193 8.33 12.23 15.88
N ALA A 194 8.71 11.04 15.43
CA ALA A 194 8.29 10.56 14.11
C ALA A 194 6.82 10.09 14.15
N ASP A 195 6.46 9.29 15.15
CA ASP A 195 5.12 8.69 15.23
C ASP A 195 4.00 9.72 15.41
N MET A 196 4.25 10.78 16.19
CA MET A 196 3.28 11.87 16.42
C MET A 196 2.88 12.63 15.14
N PHE A 197 3.71 12.61 14.10
CA PHE A 197 3.51 13.47 12.92
C PHE A 197 3.23 12.66 11.65
N LEU A 198 3.59 11.38 11.63
CA LEU A 198 3.28 10.48 10.53
C LEU A 198 1.78 10.38 10.25
N ASP A 199 0.92 10.45 11.27
CA ASP A 199 -0.53 10.46 11.09
C ASP A 199 -0.95 11.63 10.17
N GLY A 200 -0.54 12.85 10.52
CA GLY A 200 -0.91 14.03 9.75
C GLY A 200 -0.29 14.06 8.34
N TRP A 201 0.90 13.47 8.13
CA TRP A 201 1.50 13.38 6.81
C TRP A 201 0.79 12.33 5.95
N ASN A 202 0.45 11.17 6.53
CA ASN A 202 -0.32 10.13 5.85
C ASN A 202 -1.74 10.60 5.54
N ASP A 203 -2.38 11.38 6.43
CA ASP A 203 -3.65 12.05 6.15
C ASP A 203 -3.56 12.95 4.91
N SER A 204 -2.46 13.72 4.78
CA SER A 204 -2.22 14.52 3.58
C SER A 204 -2.06 13.64 2.33
N VAL A 205 -1.35 12.51 2.40
CA VAL A 205 -1.22 11.55 1.28
C VAL A 205 -2.58 10.99 0.87
N HIS A 206 -3.40 10.55 1.83
CA HIS A 206 -4.75 10.04 1.59
C HIS A 206 -5.67 11.11 0.98
N ALA A 207 -5.61 12.34 1.48
CA ALA A 207 -6.38 13.46 0.94
C ALA A 207 -5.98 13.79 -0.52
N ILE A 208 -4.67 13.80 -0.82
CA ILE A 208 -4.15 14.02 -2.17
C ILE A 208 -4.58 12.88 -3.09
N SER A 209 -4.44 11.63 -2.67
CA SER A 209 -4.91 10.45 -3.42
C SER A 209 -6.40 10.56 -3.75
N LYS A 210 -7.22 10.85 -2.74
CA LYS A 210 -8.68 10.97 -2.88
C LYS A 210 -9.06 12.01 -3.94
N ALA A 211 -8.37 13.15 -3.97
CA ALA A 211 -8.64 14.24 -4.90
C ALA A 211 -8.14 13.98 -6.33
N ASN A 212 -7.33 12.94 -6.57
CA ASN A 212 -6.63 12.72 -7.84
C ASN A 212 -6.84 11.29 -8.37
N GLN A 213 -8.10 10.86 -8.52
CA GLN A 213 -8.44 9.54 -9.07
C GLN A 213 -8.08 9.39 -10.56
N PRO A 214 -7.75 8.19 -11.06
CA PRO A 214 -7.68 6.91 -10.34
C PRO A 214 -6.41 6.80 -9.47
N SER A 215 -6.58 6.57 -8.17
CA SER A 215 -5.47 6.54 -7.21
C SER A 215 -5.73 5.62 -6.01
N ILE A 216 -4.67 4.96 -5.51
CA ILE A 216 -4.67 4.16 -4.28
C ILE A 216 -3.53 4.59 -3.35
N VAL A 217 -3.63 4.22 -2.07
CA VAL A 217 -2.56 4.43 -1.08
C VAL A 217 -2.18 3.10 -0.45
N LEU A 218 -0.90 2.76 -0.55
CA LEU A 218 -0.34 1.58 0.10
C LEU A 218 -0.16 1.84 1.61
N PRO A 219 -0.72 1.01 2.49
CA PRO A 219 -0.70 1.22 3.93
C PRO A 219 0.61 0.73 4.57
N ILE A 220 1.75 1.22 4.07
CA ILE A 220 3.09 0.70 4.41
C ILE A 220 3.35 0.70 5.92
N ARG A 221 2.84 1.70 6.65
CA ARG A 221 3.05 1.83 8.09
C ARG A 221 2.54 0.64 8.88
N LYS A 222 1.41 0.05 8.46
CA LYS A 222 0.88 -1.17 9.08
C LYS A 222 1.64 -2.42 8.65
N LEU A 223 2.21 -2.42 7.46
CA LEU A 223 2.90 -3.59 6.90
C LEU A 223 4.29 -3.75 7.52
N ILE A 224 5.04 -2.65 7.62
CA ILE A 224 6.40 -2.57 8.16
C ILE A 224 6.36 -1.84 9.51
N SER A 225 5.98 -2.58 10.55
CA SER A 225 5.90 -2.08 11.93
C SER A 225 7.17 -2.38 12.74
N ASN A 226 7.38 -1.62 13.80
CA ASN A 226 8.65 -1.54 14.55
C ASN A 226 8.99 -2.85 15.29
N ASP A 227 8.02 -3.75 15.46
CA ASP A 227 8.17 -5.08 16.03
C ASP A 227 8.70 -6.13 15.03
N LYS A 228 8.75 -5.81 13.73
CA LYS A 228 9.11 -6.74 12.65
C LYS A 228 10.53 -6.55 12.11
N LYS A 229 11.52 -6.70 13.00
CA LYS A 229 12.96 -6.53 12.63
C LYS A 229 13.42 -7.51 11.55
N ASP A 230 12.80 -8.68 11.48
CA ASP A 230 13.06 -9.72 10.48
C ASP A 230 12.64 -9.31 9.05
N LEU A 231 11.85 -8.24 8.91
CA LEU A 231 11.46 -7.67 7.62
C LEU A 231 12.39 -6.54 7.16
N LEU A 232 13.39 -6.16 7.94
CA LEU A 232 14.29 -5.05 7.63
C LEU A 232 15.67 -5.55 7.18
N PHE A 233 16.26 -4.84 6.23
CA PHE A 233 17.63 -5.00 5.76
C PHE A 233 18.61 -4.20 6.63
N ASP A 234 18.20 -2.99 7.01
CA ASP A 234 18.91 -2.13 7.96
C ASP A 234 17.94 -1.59 9.03
N GLN A 235 18.23 -0.46 9.66
CA GLN A 235 17.35 0.11 10.68
C GLN A 235 16.03 0.67 10.11
N VAL A 236 15.95 0.91 8.80
CA VAL A 236 14.78 1.55 8.19
C VAL A 236 14.27 0.89 6.91
N HIS A 237 15.13 0.32 6.09
CA HIS A 237 14.76 -0.22 4.78
C HIS A 237 14.32 -1.69 4.89
N PRO A 238 13.24 -2.10 4.19
CA PRO A 238 12.84 -3.50 4.15
C PRO A 238 13.88 -4.38 3.47
N ASN A 239 13.94 -5.66 3.87
CA ASN A 239 14.60 -6.70 3.10
C ASN A 239 13.62 -7.35 2.10
N ASP A 240 14.04 -8.40 1.42
CA ASP A 240 13.20 -9.09 0.42
C ASP A 240 11.85 -9.59 0.99
N ASN A 241 11.81 -10.06 2.25
CA ASN A 241 10.56 -10.49 2.89
C ASN A 241 9.62 -9.31 3.17
N GLY A 242 10.17 -8.20 3.67
CA GLY A 242 9.41 -6.98 3.90
C GLY A 242 8.84 -6.40 2.60
N TYR A 243 9.66 -6.37 1.54
CA TYR A 243 9.20 -5.94 0.22
C TYR A 243 8.16 -6.88 -0.39
N ALA A 244 8.26 -8.19 -0.18
CA ALA A 244 7.24 -9.14 -0.63
C ALA A 244 5.87 -8.89 0.04
N ILE A 245 5.84 -8.52 1.32
CA ILE A 245 4.59 -8.15 2.00
C ILE A 245 3.96 -6.90 1.36
N ILE A 246 4.76 -5.87 1.12
CA ILE A 246 4.30 -4.64 0.46
C ILE A 246 3.78 -4.96 -0.95
N ALA A 247 4.53 -5.74 -1.73
CA ALA A 247 4.16 -6.14 -3.08
C ALA A 247 2.83 -6.90 -3.11
N ASN A 248 2.66 -7.87 -2.20
CA ASN A 248 1.40 -8.63 -2.09
C ASN A 248 0.20 -7.73 -1.78
N THR A 249 0.37 -6.72 -0.93
CA THR A 249 -0.70 -5.73 -0.66
C THR A 249 -0.96 -4.86 -1.87
N PHE A 250 0.08 -4.39 -2.55
CA PHE A 250 -0.04 -3.58 -3.75
C PHE A 250 -0.80 -4.32 -4.86
N THR A 251 -0.38 -5.53 -5.22
CA THR A 251 -1.05 -6.39 -6.20
C THR A 251 -2.53 -6.58 -5.87
N LYS A 252 -2.85 -6.95 -4.62
CA LYS A 252 -4.24 -7.15 -4.18
C LYS A 252 -5.07 -5.89 -4.31
N GLN A 253 -4.52 -4.72 -3.95
CA GLN A 253 -5.24 -3.47 -4.08
C GLN A 253 -5.51 -3.14 -5.55
N VAL A 254 -4.53 -3.27 -6.45
CA VAL A 254 -4.73 -3.00 -7.89
C VAL A 254 -5.80 -3.91 -8.50
N LEU A 255 -5.72 -5.22 -8.26
CA LEU A 255 -6.67 -6.20 -8.79
C LEU A 255 -8.10 -6.02 -8.27
N SER A 256 -8.28 -5.36 -7.11
CA SER A 256 -9.59 -5.12 -6.51
C SER A 256 -10.07 -3.67 -6.61
N TYR A 257 -9.21 -2.77 -7.09
CA TYR A 257 -9.48 -1.34 -7.11
C TYR A 257 -10.60 -1.00 -8.09
N LYS A 258 -11.57 -0.20 -7.65
CA LYS A 258 -12.72 0.24 -8.44
C LYS A 258 -12.81 1.76 -8.35
N TYR A 259 -12.90 2.41 -9.51
CA TYR A 259 -13.11 3.84 -9.66
C TYR A 259 -14.06 4.10 -10.84
#